data_AF-A0A7S1UQZ0-F1
#
_entry.id   AF-A0A7S1UQZ0-F1
#
_cell.length_a   1.000
_cell.length_b   1.000
_cell.length_c   1.000
_cell.angle_alpha   90.00
_cell.angle_beta   90.00
_cell.angle_gamma   90.00
#
_symmetry.space_group_name_H-M   'P 1'
#
loop_
_entity.id
_entity.type
_entity.pdbx_description
1 polymer ?
#
loop_
_entity_poly.entity_id
_entity_poly.type
_entity_poly.pdbx_seq_one_letter_code
_entity_poly.pdbx_strand_id
1 'polypeptide(L)'
;EILSKTTAHATTSHSKAMKPVGISDFTCIPPHPYGAKPGGNAYFENDSSSTNRCREPKVSDELWQVILSYCSGNDLSRFVQTSRANYVAGHQPELWRDLMLHASQRTVVDTFLRSWKDTYHHGQRRKGIKPHVPIPVSGVYSDTYYRTHLCRSFAIPEQWLKPNCNSGVDIMPASLSLEDFRSRYETPNRPVVLRGAAKSWRAMQLWQDQSYLIKKTGGRDFRATSGAAPLPAQFTLSSYLDYCTSTGLEEAPLYLFDRTALTTGSLKDDYFPDLQRTCPWFDPAKSATNEHDLFQHLGEGRRPDHTWLIVGPKRSGSSFHFDPNATHAWNAAIVGRKR
;
A
#
# COMPACT_ATOMS: atom_id res chain seq x y z
N GLU A 1 37.24 37.08 36.32
CA GLU A 1 35.81 37.06 35.91
C GLU A 1 35.74 36.94 34.38
N ILE A 2 35.02 36.08 33.69
CA ILE A 2 34.27 34.85 33.95
C ILE A 2 34.49 34.02 32.67
N LEU A 3 35.13 32.86 32.77
CA LEU A 3 35.14 31.81 31.75
C LEU A 3 34.03 30.83 32.12
N SER A 4 32.84 30.99 31.54
CA SER A 4 31.72 30.07 31.76
C SER A 4 31.79 28.91 30.76
N LYS A 5 32.32 27.78 31.25
CA LYS A 5 32.17 26.45 30.66
C LYS A 5 30.69 26.12 30.57
N THR A 6 30.12 26.08 29.37
CA THR A 6 28.81 25.44 29.13
C THR A 6 29.06 23.96 28.88
N THR A 7 29.17 23.19 29.96
CA THR A 7 29.08 21.72 29.92
C THR A 7 27.69 21.33 29.44
N ALA A 8 27.59 20.87 28.20
CA ALA A 8 26.40 20.18 27.71
C ALA A 8 26.21 18.91 28.54
N HIS A 9 25.20 18.90 29.41
CA HIS A 9 24.73 17.67 30.01
C HIS A 9 24.20 16.76 28.90
N ALA A 10 24.99 15.74 28.56
CA ALA A 10 24.50 14.54 27.89
C ALA A 10 23.47 13.91 28.83
N THR A 11 22.19 14.18 28.59
CA THR A 11 21.10 13.41 29.15
C THR A 11 21.20 12.00 28.59
N THR A 12 21.83 11.10 29.36
CA THR A 12 21.70 9.66 29.19
C THR A 12 20.24 9.28 29.41
N SER A 13 19.44 9.42 28.35
CA SER A 13 18.15 8.79 28.18
C SER A 13 18.33 7.31 28.46
N HIS A 14 17.94 6.88 29.66
CA HIS A 14 17.78 5.46 29.96
C HIS A 14 16.76 4.93 28.96
N SER A 15 17.22 4.23 27.93
CA SER A 15 16.32 3.53 27.03
C SER A 15 15.56 2.51 27.87
N LYS A 16 14.30 2.79 28.19
CA LYS A 16 13.41 1.81 28.81
C LYS A 16 13.57 0.52 28.02
N ALA A 17 14.01 -0.55 28.69
CA ALA A 17 14.11 -1.87 28.10
C ALA A 17 12.78 -2.17 27.41
N MET A 18 12.85 -2.46 26.11
CA MET A 18 11.67 -2.54 25.27
C MET A 18 10.88 -3.78 25.70
N LYS A 19 9.60 -3.61 26.06
CA LYS A 19 8.76 -4.76 26.43
C LYS A 19 8.76 -5.75 25.25
N PRO A 20 9.09 -7.02 25.47
CA PRO A 20 9.06 -8.02 24.41
C PRO A 20 7.64 -8.12 23.84
N VAL A 21 7.55 -8.33 22.53
CA VAL A 21 6.27 -8.51 21.84
C VAL A 21 5.62 -9.79 22.36
N GLY A 22 4.44 -9.66 22.92
CA GLY A 22 3.69 -10.76 23.52
C GLY A 22 2.51 -11.19 22.65
N ILE A 23 1.92 -12.35 22.96
CA ILE A 23 0.76 -12.85 22.22
C ILE A 23 -0.42 -11.85 22.23
N SER A 24 -0.57 -11.11 23.34
CA SER A 24 -1.59 -10.08 23.51
C SER A 24 -1.49 -8.92 22.51
N ASP A 25 -0.29 -8.68 21.96
CA ASP A 25 -0.08 -7.65 20.94
C ASP A 25 -0.64 -8.09 19.58
N PHE A 26 -0.99 -9.37 19.44
CA PHE A 26 -1.60 -9.98 18.25
C PHE A 26 -3.07 -10.37 18.44
N THR A 27 -3.63 -10.27 19.65
CA THR A 27 -4.94 -10.89 19.99
C THR A 27 -6.18 -10.06 19.65
N CYS A 28 -6.04 -8.85 19.10
CA CYS A 28 -7.19 -8.03 18.72
C CYS A 28 -7.42 -8.04 17.20
N ILE A 29 -7.71 -9.22 16.66
CA ILE A 29 -8.15 -9.35 15.26
C ILE A 29 -9.69 -9.25 15.28
N PRO A 30 -10.29 -8.28 14.56
CA PRO A 30 -11.75 -8.21 14.41
C PRO A 30 -12.30 -9.54 13.87
N PRO A 31 -13.55 -9.91 14.19
CA PRO A 31 -14.17 -11.10 13.60
C PRO A 31 -14.16 -11.05 12.07
N HIS A 32 -14.05 -12.23 11.43
CA HIS A 32 -14.20 -12.32 9.98
C HIS A 32 -15.60 -11.80 9.57
N PRO A 33 -15.73 -10.89 8.59
CA PRO A 33 -17.00 -10.23 8.27
C PRO A 33 -18.13 -11.20 7.89
N TYR A 34 -17.77 -12.33 7.27
CA TYR A 34 -18.70 -13.40 6.90
C TYR A 34 -18.73 -14.58 7.88
N GLY A 35 -18.03 -14.52 9.03
CA GLY A 35 -18.09 -15.55 10.07
C GLY A 35 -17.17 -16.77 9.89
N ALA A 36 -16.30 -16.78 8.87
CA ALA A 36 -15.27 -17.82 8.72
C ALA A 36 -14.33 -17.87 9.92
N LYS A 37 -13.93 -19.07 10.31
CA LYS A 37 -12.97 -19.32 11.40
C LYS A 37 -11.80 -20.18 10.90
N PRO A 38 -10.67 -20.22 11.63
CA PRO A 38 -9.57 -21.15 11.33
C PRO A 38 -10.06 -22.59 11.19
N GLY A 39 -9.39 -23.38 10.33
CA GLY A 39 -9.73 -24.78 10.04
C GLY A 39 -9.76 -25.65 11.29
N GLY A 40 -8.87 -25.39 12.24
CA GLY A 40 -8.79 -26.11 13.52
C GLY A 40 -10.05 -25.99 14.39
N ASN A 41 -10.90 -24.98 14.19
CA ASN A 41 -12.15 -24.84 14.94
C ASN A 41 -13.16 -25.95 14.64
N ALA A 42 -13.03 -26.64 13.50
CA ALA A 42 -13.90 -27.77 13.14
C ALA A 42 -13.81 -28.93 14.14
N TYR A 43 -12.69 -29.10 14.85
CA TYR A 43 -12.50 -30.19 15.83
C TYR A 43 -13.24 -29.95 17.16
N PHE A 44 -13.67 -28.73 17.43
CA PHE A 44 -14.32 -28.34 18.69
C PHE A 44 -15.85 -28.21 18.55
N GLU A 45 -16.38 -28.31 17.34
CA GLU A 45 -17.82 -28.23 17.13
C GLU A 45 -18.43 -29.63 17.37
N ASN A 46 -19.14 -29.76 18.50
CA ASN A 46 -19.86 -30.97 18.90
C ASN A 46 -21.13 -31.18 18.06
N ASP A 47 -21.02 -31.10 16.73
CA ASP A 47 -22.16 -31.34 15.88
C ASP A 47 -22.23 -32.83 15.54
N SER A 48 -23.04 -33.57 16.31
CA SER A 48 -23.44 -34.94 16.02
C SER A 48 -24.19 -35.08 14.68
N SER A 49 -24.49 -33.97 13.98
CA SER A 49 -25.03 -33.94 12.62
C SER A 49 -23.97 -33.84 11.50
N SER A 50 -22.68 -33.73 11.85
CA SER A 50 -21.57 -33.61 10.88
C SER A 50 -21.11 -34.94 10.25
N THR A 51 -22.02 -35.91 10.10
CA THR A 51 -21.78 -37.15 9.33
C THR A 51 -21.75 -36.92 7.81
N ASN A 52 -21.45 -35.71 7.33
CA ASN A 52 -21.04 -35.51 5.94
C ASN A 52 -19.51 -35.59 5.82
N ARG A 53 -18.98 -36.77 6.13
CA ARG A 53 -17.70 -37.24 5.57
C ARG A 53 -17.92 -37.56 4.09
N CYS A 54 -18.24 -36.55 3.27
CA CYS A 54 -18.28 -36.75 1.83
C CYS A 54 -16.83 -37.04 1.38
N ARG A 55 -16.59 -38.31 1.05
CA ARG A 55 -15.37 -38.88 0.46
C ARG A 55 -15.34 -38.62 -1.06
N GLU A 56 -15.56 -37.37 -1.45
CA GLU A 56 -15.19 -36.92 -2.79
C GLU A 56 -13.79 -36.30 -2.71
N PRO A 57 -13.00 -36.28 -3.80
CA PRO A 57 -11.76 -35.50 -3.80
C PRO A 57 -12.15 -34.04 -3.55
N LYS A 58 -12.00 -33.60 -2.30
CA LYS A 58 -12.36 -32.25 -1.88
C LYS A 58 -11.43 -31.30 -2.61
N VAL A 59 -11.97 -30.60 -3.61
CA VAL A 59 -11.37 -29.40 -4.18
C VAL A 59 -10.96 -28.52 -3.00
N SER A 60 -9.67 -28.17 -2.90
CA SER A 60 -9.19 -27.34 -1.79
C SER A 60 -9.78 -25.95 -1.89
N ASP A 61 -9.83 -25.24 -0.77
CA ASP A 61 -10.36 -23.88 -0.74
C ASP A 61 -9.57 -22.92 -1.64
N GLU A 62 -8.26 -23.16 -1.84
CA GLU A 62 -7.42 -22.45 -2.81
C GLU A 62 -7.84 -22.74 -4.24
N LEU A 63 -8.07 -24.01 -4.59
CA LEU A 63 -8.52 -24.38 -5.93
C LEU A 63 -9.92 -23.82 -6.21
N TRP A 64 -10.79 -23.74 -5.19
CA TRP A 64 -12.05 -23.02 -5.32
C TRP A 64 -11.86 -21.55 -5.64
N GLN A 65 -10.90 -20.84 -5.01
CA GLN A 65 -10.63 -19.44 -5.37
C GLN A 65 -10.15 -19.30 -6.81
N VAL A 66 -9.33 -20.24 -7.29
CA VAL A 66 -8.91 -20.28 -8.70
C VAL A 66 -10.12 -20.48 -9.61
N ILE A 67 -10.98 -21.47 -9.35
CA ILE A 67 -12.19 -21.72 -10.14
C ILE A 67 -13.11 -20.50 -10.15
N LEU A 68 -13.35 -19.90 -8.99
CA LEU A 68 -14.23 -18.74 -8.84
C LEU A 68 -13.69 -17.49 -9.53
N SER A 69 -12.37 -17.37 -9.72
CA SER A 69 -11.76 -16.26 -10.46
C SER A 69 -12.13 -16.24 -11.94
N TYR A 70 -12.56 -17.38 -12.51
CA TYR A 70 -13.07 -17.48 -13.88
C TYR A 70 -14.58 -17.18 -13.98
N CYS A 71 -15.30 -17.09 -12.87
CA CYS A 71 -16.74 -16.83 -12.89
C CYS A 71 -17.04 -15.38 -13.26
N SER A 72 -18.11 -15.17 -14.03
CA SER A 72 -18.66 -13.83 -14.21
C SER A 72 -19.24 -13.29 -12.90
N GLY A 73 -19.39 -11.97 -12.77
CA GLY A 73 -20.06 -11.40 -11.59
C GLY A 73 -21.50 -11.89 -11.40
N ASN A 74 -22.18 -12.36 -12.46
CA ASN A 74 -23.50 -12.99 -12.36
C ASN A 74 -23.43 -14.38 -11.74
N ASP A 75 -22.47 -15.19 -12.19
CA ASP A 75 -22.31 -16.56 -11.71
C ASP A 75 -21.81 -16.57 -10.28
N LEU A 76 -20.88 -15.68 -9.94
CA LEU A 76 -20.43 -15.49 -8.56
C LEU A 76 -21.59 -15.06 -7.65
N SER A 77 -22.46 -14.18 -8.14
CA SER A 77 -23.66 -13.74 -7.42
C SER A 77 -24.67 -14.87 -7.17
N ARG A 78 -24.81 -15.83 -8.10
CA ARG A 78 -25.63 -17.03 -7.90
C ARG A 78 -24.96 -18.03 -6.97
N PHE A 79 -23.65 -18.23 -7.15
CA PHE A 79 -22.84 -19.16 -6.37
C PHE A 79 -22.91 -18.87 -4.87
N VAL A 80 -22.77 -17.60 -4.46
CA VAL A 80 -22.82 -17.21 -3.04
C VAL A 80 -24.17 -17.47 -2.36
N GLN A 81 -25.23 -17.80 -3.11
CA GLN A 81 -26.57 -18.09 -2.57
C GLN A 81 -26.81 -19.59 -2.33
N THR A 82 -25.85 -20.46 -2.69
CA THR A 82 -26.08 -21.91 -2.72
C THR A 82 -25.75 -22.62 -1.40
N SER A 83 -24.85 -22.08 -0.59
CA SER A 83 -24.50 -22.63 0.73
C SER A 83 -23.74 -21.61 1.59
N ARG A 84 -23.60 -21.87 2.90
CA ARG A 84 -22.78 -21.03 3.80
C ARG A 84 -21.31 -21.00 3.40
N ALA A 85 -20.75 -22.14 2.98
CA ALA A 85 -19.37 -22.23 2.51
C ALA A 85 -19.16 -21.41 1.24
N ASN A 86 -20.05 -21.57 0.26
CA ASN A 86 -19.98 -20.84 -1.01
C ASN A 86 -20.22 -19.34 -0.83
N TYR A 87 -21.05 -18.97 0.14
CA TYR A 87 -21.23 -17.58 0.57
C TYR A 87 -19.90 -16.96 1.04
N VAL A 88 -19.16 -17.61 1.93
CA VAL A 88 -17.84 -17.12 2.38
C VAL A 88 -16.82 -17.11 1.22
N ALA A 89 -16.78 -18.18 0.44
CA ALA A 89 -15.82 -18.34 -0.66
C ALA A 89 -15.99 -17.28 -1.77
N GLY A 90 -17.22 -16.95 -2.16
CA GLY A 90 -17.48 -16.00 -3.25
C GLY A 90 -17.49 -14.53 -2.84
N HIS A 91 -17.29 -14.21 -1.56
CA HIS A 91 -17.21 -12.83 -1.06
C HIS A 91 -15.77 -12.37 -0.74
N GLN A 92 -14.75 -13.10 -1.21
CA GLN A 92 -13.36 -12.64 -1.11
C GLN A 92 -13.16 -11.35 -1.93
N PRO A 93 -12.58 -10.27 -1.36
CA PRO A 93 -12.42 -8.99 -2.06
C PRO A 93 -11.65 -9.08 -3.38
N GLU A 94 -10.67 -9.98 -3.47
CA GLU A 94 -9.81 -10.21 -4.64
C GLU A 94 -10.63 -10.60 -5.88
N LEU A 95 -11.63 -11.48 -5.72
CA LEU A 95 -12.52 -11.90 -6.81
C LEU A 95 -13.27 -10.71 -7.42
N TRP A 96 -13.78 -9.82 -6.57
CA TRP A 96 -14.56 -8.67 -7.00
C TRP A 96 -13.68 -7.54 -7.53
N ARG A 97 -12.48 -7.37 -6.97
CA ARG A 97 -11.46 -6.48 -7.51
C ARG A 97 -11.13 -6.89 -8.93
N ASP A 98 -10.79 -8.16 -9.14
CA ASP A 98 -10.34 -8.65 -10.44
C ASP A 98 -11.46 -8.54 -11.49
N LEU A 99 -12.69 -8.88 -11.12
CA LEU A 99 -13.88 -8.63 -11.95
C LEU A 99 -14.04 -7.16 -12.32
N MET A 100 -13.85 -6.24 -11.37
CA MET A 100 -13.90 -4.81 -11.62
C MET A 100 -12.79 -4.37 -12.58
N LEU A 101 -11.55 -4.81 -12.36
CA LEU A 101 -10.40 -4.45 -13.19
C LEU A 101 -10.50 -4.99 -14.61
N HIS A 102 -11.01 -6.21 -14.78
CA HIS A 102 -11.28 -6.78 -16.10
C HIS A 102 -12.42 -6.04 -16.82
N ALA A 103 -13.51 -5.73 -16.10
CA ALA A 103 -14.59 -4.92 -16.66
C ALA A 103 -14.14 -3.48 -16.98
N SER A 104 -13.18 -2.95 -16.22
CA SER A 104 -12.66 -1.59 -16.35
C SER A 104 -11.38 -1.48 -17.17
N GLN A 105 -10.99 -2.49 -17.95
CA GLN A 105 -9.78 -2.46 -18.79
C GLN A 105 -9.68 -1.24 -19.72
N ARG A 106 -10.79 -0.50 -19.90
CA ARG A 106 -10.84 0.73 -20.71
C ARG A 106 -11.57 1.89 -20.02
N THR A 107 -11.87 1.79 -18.73
CA THR A 107 -12.63 2.83 -18.01
C THR A 107 -12.00 3.18 -16.67
N VAL A 108 -12.13 4.45 -16.34
CA VAL A 108 -11.67 5.02 -15.08
C VAL A 108 -12.63 4.63 -13.96
N VAL A 109 -12.09 4.25 -12.81
CA VAL A 109 -12.84 4.12 -11.56
C VAL A 109 -13.02 5.52 -10.98
N ASP A 110 -14.05 6.23 -11.44
CA ASP A 110 -14.37 7.60 -10.98
C ASP A 110 -15.17 7.64 -9.67
N THR A 111 -15.77 6.51 -9.30
CA THR A 111 -16.61 6.34 -8.12
C THR A 111 -16.33 4.98 -7.48
N PHE A 112 -15.49 4.96 -6.45
CA PHE A 112 -15.32 3.79 -5.60
C PHE A 112 -16.38 3.81 -4.49
N LEU A 113 -17.13 2.73 -4.35
CA LEU A 113 -18.13 2.57 -3.29
C LEU A 113 -17.51 1.90 -2.06
N ARG A 114 -18.33 1.29 -1.19
CA ARG A 114 -17.84 0.71 0.07
C ARG A 114 -16.92 -0.49 -0.14
N SER A 115 -17.04 -1.20 -1.26
CA SER A 115 -16.30 -2.41 -1.59
C SER A 115 -16.13 -2.56 -3.11
N TRP A 116 -15.22 -3.44 -3.54
CA TRP A 116 -15.10 -3.82 -4.95
C TRP A 116 -16.39 -4.40 -5.53
N LYS A 117 -17.13 -5.17 -4.73
CA LYS A 117 -18.41 -5.75 -5.15
C LYS A 117 -19.45 -4.68 -5.46
N ASP A 118 -19.60 -3.71 -4.55
CA ASP A 118 -20.54 -2.60 -4.76
C ASP A 118 -20.11 -1.75 -5.96
N THR A 119 -18.80 -1.48 -6.07
CA THR A 119 -18.21 -0.72 -7.18
C THR A 119 -18.42 -1.41 -8.52
N TYR A 120 -18.22 -2.73 -8.58
CA TYR A 120 -18.49 -3.54 -9.75
C TYR A 120 -19.96 -3.44 -10.17
N HIS A 121 -20.89 -3.66 -9.24
CA HIS A 121 -22.33 -3.60 -9.56
C HIS A 121 -22.79 -2.19 -9.99
N HIS A 122 -22.21 -1.15 -9.40
CA HIS A 122 -22.42 0.24 -9.82
C HIS A 122 -21.93 0.48 -11.26
N GLY A 123 -20.71 0.02 -11.58
CA GLY A 123 -20.15 0.08 -12.93
C GLY A 123 -20.98 -0.66 -13.98
N GLN A 124 -21.64 -1.75 -13.59
CA GLN A 124 -22.59 -2.48 -14.44
C GLN A 124 -23.95 -1.77 -14.62
N ARG A 125 -24.12 -0.54 -14.09
CA ARG A 125 -25.34 0.28 -14.17
C ARG A 125 -26.61 -0.42 -13.68
N ARG A 126 -26.46 -1.34 -12.72
CA ARG A 126 -27.59 -2.05 -12.13
C ARG A 126 -28.30 -1.16 -11.11
N LYS A 127 -29.53 -0.74 -11.44
CA LYS A 127 -30.36 0.10 -10.57
C LYS A 127 -30.91 -0.71 -9.38
N GLY A 128 -31.06 -0.04 -8.23
CA GLY A 128 -31.75 -0.60 -7.06
C GLY A 128 -30.97 -1.63 -6.24
N ILE A 129 -29.70 -1.87 -6.55
CA ILE A 129 -28.84 -2.73 -5.72
C ILE A 129 -28.48 -1.96 -4.44
N LYS A 130 -28.89 -2.51 -3.30
CA LYS A 130 -28.48 -2.01 -1.99
C LYS A 130 -27.00 -2.36 -1.75
N PRO A 131 -26.23 -1.48 -1.09
CA PRO A 131 -24.86 -1.79 -0.71
C PRO A 131 -24.80 -3.10 0.08
N HIS A 132 -23.80 -3.92 -0.22
CA HIS A 132 -23.63 -5.20 0.43
C HIS A 132 -23.33 -5.01 1.92
N VAL A 133 -24.04 -5.76 2.77
CA VAL A 133 -23.79 -5.88 4.20
C VAL A 133 -23.48 -7.35 4.48
N PRO A 134 -22.26 -7.66 4.98
CA PRO A 134 -21.90 -9.03 5.34
C PRO A 134 -22.85 -9.62 6.38
N ILE A 135 -23.23 -10.88 6.19
CA ILE A 135 -24.03 -11.67 7.14
C ILE A 135 -23.10 -12.72 7.74
N PRO A 136 -22.74 -12.64 9.04
CA PRO A 136 -21.89 -13.64 9.66
C PRO A 136 -22.59 -15.01 9.69
N VAL A 137 -21.97 -16.03 9.09
CA VAL A 137 -22.48 -17.41 9.13
C VAL A 137 -21.64 -18.29 10.08
N SER A 138 -22.26 -19.32 10.65
CA SER A 138 -21.57 -20.34 11.46
C SER A 138 -21.31 -21.62 10.66
N GLY A 139 -20.35 -22.42 11.13
CA GLY A 139 -20.02 -23.73 10.53
C GLY A 139 -19.14 -23.66 9.28
N VAL A 140 -18.41 -22.56 9.07
CA VAL A 140 -17.43 -22.43 7.98
C VAL A 140 -16.02 -22.29 8.56
N TYR A 141 -15.21 -23.33 8.37
CA TYR A 141 -13.85 -23.45 8.88
C TYR A 141 -12.88 -23.58 7.71
N SER A 142 -12.07 -22.56 7.49
CA SER A 142 -11.14 -22.51 6.36
C SER A 142 -9.95 -21.65 6.73
N ASP A 143 -8.76 -22.25 6.77
CA ASP A 143 -7.53 -21.48 6.96
C ASP A 143 -7.30 -20.55 5.77
N THR A 144 -7.69 -20.92 4.56
CA THR A 144 -7.57 -20.11 3.34
C THR A 144 -8.39 -18.83 3.43
N TYR A 145 -9.70 -18.94 3.72
CA TYR A 145 -10.58 -17.77 3.79
C TYR A 145 -10.35 -16.94 5.06
N TYR A 146 -9.94 -17.58 6.16
CA TYR A 146 -9.59 -16.86 7.38
C TYR A 146 -8.24 -16.16 7.26
N ARG A 147 -7.24 -16.74 6.58
CA ARG A 147 -5.90 -16.18 6.46
C ARG A 147 -5.89 -14.82 5.75
N THR A 148 -6.66 -14.64 4.68
CA THR A 148 -6.74 -13.34 4.00
C THR A 148 -7.31 -12.27 4.93
N HIS A 149 -8.27 -12.63 5.80
CA HIS A 149 -8.79 -11.76 6.87
C HIS A 149 -7.77 -11.52 7.98
N LEU A 150 -7.04 -12.54 8.39
CA LEU A 150 -5.95 -12.40 9.35
C LEU A 150 -4.91 -11.41 8.84
N CYS A 151 -4.41 -11.56 7.61
CA CYS A 151 -3.40 -10.70 7.02
C CYS A 151 -3.88 -9.24 6.90
N ARG A 152 -5.14 -9.00 6.46
CA ARG A 152 -5.67 -7.64 6.32
C ARG A 152 -5.91 -6.95 7.66
N SER A 153 -6.23 -7.73 8.69
CA SER A 153 -6.58 -7.21 10.01
C SER A 153 -5.45 -7.30 11.04
N PHE A 154 -4.30 -7.86 10.65
CA PHE A 154 -3.15 -8.01 11.54
C PHE A 154 -2.66 -6.65 12.02
N ALA A 155 -2.66 -6.46 13.34
CA ALA A 155 -2.07 -5.30 13.97
C ALA A 155 -0.54 -5.49 14.00
N ILE A 156 0.19 -4.60 13.35
CA ILE A 156 1.66 -4.58 13.46
C ILE A 156 2.00 -4.02 14.85
N PRO A 157 2.68 -4.80 15.73
CA PRO A 157 3.07 -4.32 17.05
C PRO A 157 3.89 -3.04 16.94
N GLU A 158 3.61 -2.05 17.79
CA GLU A 158 4.29 -0.75 17.76
C GLU A 158 5.82 -0.90 17.90
N GLN A 159 6.26 -1.92 18.64
CA GLN A 159 7.67 -2.27 18.83
C GLN A 159 8.36 -2.57 17.49
N TRP A 160 7.66 -3.15 16.52
CA TRP A 160 8.19 -3.43 15.18
C TRP A 160 8.23 -2.20 14.27
N LEU A 161 7.58 -1.10 14.68
CA LEU A 161 7.57 0.18 13.97
C LEU A 161 8.62 1.16 14.49
N LYS A 162 9.28 0.85 15.61
CA LYS A 162 10.33 1.71 16.17
C LYS A 162 11.60 1.58 15.31
N PRO A 163 12.33 2.70 15.08
CA PRO A 163 13.60 2.65 14.37
C PRO A 163 14.52 1.64 15.03
N ASN A 164 14.96 0.64 14.28
CA ASN A 164 15.96 -0.29 14.77
C ASN A 164 17.32 0.41 14.68
N CYS A 165 17.93 0.72 15.83
CA CYS A 165 19.26 1.31 15.89
C CYS A 165 20.34 0.41 15.25
N ASN A 166 20.04 -0.89 15.05
CA ASN A 166 20.90 -1.87 14.42
C ASN A 166 20.47 -2.20 12.97
N SER A 167 19.73 -1.31 12.30
CA SER A 167 19.32 -1.51 10.89
C SER A 167 20.50 -1.54 9.91
N GLY A 168 21.69 -1.07 10.33
CA GLY A 168 22.85 -0.90 9.46
C GLY A 168 22.72 0.26 8.47
N VAL A 169 21.66 1.06 8.55
CA VAL A 169 21.43 2.24 7.70
C VAL A 169 21.77 3.50 8.47
N ASP A 170 22.73 4.27 7.97
CA ASP A 170 23.16 5.52 8.58
C ASP A 170 22.04 6.57 8.48
N ILE A 171 21.89 7.38 9.53
CA ILE A 171 20.97 8.53 9.55
C ILE A 171 21.80 9.81 9.65
N MET A 172 21.85 10.57 8.56
CA MET A 172 22.64 11.80 8.46
C MET A 172 21.73 13.03 8.41
N PRO A 173 22.18 14.20 8.89
CA PRO A 173 21.44 15.44 8.70
C PRO A 173 21.43 15.86 7.22
N ALA A 174 20.41 16.61 6.84
CA ALA A 174 20.32 17.23 5.51
C ALA A 174 21.38 18.31 5.21
N SER A 175 22.27 18.61 6.15
CA SER A 175 23.43 19.48 5.91
C SER A 175 24.65 18.71 5.41
N LEU A 176 24.53 17.41 5.12
CA LEU A 176 25.60 16.58 4.57
C LEU A 176 26.13 17.20 3.27
N SER A 177 27.45 17.33 3.14
CA SER A 177 28.05 17.87 1.93
C SER A 177 27.90 16.89 0.75
N LEU A 178 27.93 17.41 -0.49
CA LEU A 178 27.94 16.56 -1.69
C LEU A 178 29.14 15.61 -1.71
N GLU A 179 30.32 16.08 -1.28
CA GLU A 179 31.55 15.27 -1.24
C GLU A 179 31.45 14.14 -0.22
N ASP A 180 30.94 14.43 0.99
CA ASP A 180 30.71 13.41 2.01
C ASP A 180 29.64 12.41 1.54
N PHE A 181 28.59 12.89 0.88
CA PHE A 181 27.55 12.02 0.33
C PHE A 181 28.13 11.06 -0.71
N ARG A 182 28.92 11.59 -1.66
CA ARG A 182 29.56 10.82 -2.73
C ARG A 182 30.54 9.79 -2.19
N SER A 183 31.47 10.21 -1.33
CA SER A 183 32.54 9.36 -0.81
C SER A 183 32.04 8.28 0.15
N ARG A 184 31.03 8.59 0.97
CA ARG A 184 30.56 7.68 2.03
C ARG A 184 29.37 6.82 1.66
N TYR A 185 28.54 7.26 0.70
CA TYR A 185 27.26 6.60 0.39
C TYR A 185 27.09 6.27 -1.09
N GLU A 186 27.14 7.26 -1.98
CA GLU A 186 26.87 7.03 -3.41
C GLU A 186 27.91 6.10 -4.07
N THR A 187 29.21 6.44 -3.98
CA THR A 187 30.30 5.66 -4.56
C THR A 187 30.41 4.24 -3.99
N PRO A 188 30.35 4.03 -2.65
CA PRO A 188 30.39 2.69 -2.08
C PRO A 188 29.03 1.94 -2.15
N ASN A 189 28.00 2.53 -2.77
CA ASN A 189 26.64 1.98 -2.87
C ASN A 189 26.04 1.59 -1.50
N ARG A 190 26.09 2.53 -0.54
CA ARG A 190 25.57 2.34 0.83
C ARG A 190 24.30 3.17 1.04
N PRO A 191 23.21 2.57 1.55
CA PRO A 191 21.97 3.30 1.82
C PRO A 191 22.14 4.28 2.99
N VAL A 192 21.46 5.43 2.91
CA VAL A 192 21.46 6.47 3.94
C VAL A 192 20.09 7.13 4.05
N VAL A 193 19.66 7.46 5.27
CA VAL A 193 18.48 8.29 5.53
C VAL A 193 18.91 9.72 5.82
N LEU A 194 18.47 10.65 4.97
CA LEU A 194 18.79 12.08 5.11
C LEU A 194 17.70 12.80 5.88
N ARG A 195 17.90 12.88 7.20
CA ARG A 195 16.92 13.45 8.13
C ARG A 195 16.82 14.96 7.95
N GLY A 196 15.60 15.42 7.71
CA GLY A 196 15.27 16.82 7.59
C GLY A 196 15.35 17.37 6.16
N ALA A 197 15.72 16.56 5.17
CA ALA A 197 15.89 16.99 3.78
C ALA A 197 14.61 17.60 3.21
N ALA A 198 13.48 16.91 3.39
CA ALA A 198 12.17 17.38 2.93
C ALA A 198 11.46 18.33 3.91
N LYS A 199 12.03 18.64 5.09
CA LYS A 199 11.29 19.27 6.20
C LYS A 199 10.63 20.61 5.84
N SER A 200 11.29 21.41 5.01
CA SER A 200 10.80 22.72 4.59
C SER A 200 10.09 22.71 3.24
N TRP A 201 9.85 21.54 2.64
CA TRP A 201 9.22 21.48 1.32
C TRP A 201 7.77 21.95 1.41
N ARG A 202 7.31 22.73 0.45
CA ARG A 202 5.89 23.10 0.35
C ARG A 202 4.97 21.87 0.31
N ALA A 203 5.39 20.80 -0.36
CA ALA A 203 4.68 19.52 -0.39
C ALA A 203 4.39 18.96 1.02
N MET A 204 5.27 19.14 2.01
CA MET A 204 5.04 18.69 3.40
C MET A 204 3.85 19.37 4.06
N GLN A 205 3.48 20.57 3.59
CA GLN A 205 2.33 21.33 4.08
C GLN A 205 1.11 21.07 3.21
N LEU A 206 1.26 21.24 1.89
CA LEU A 206 0.14 21.21 0.94
C LEU A 206 -0.44 19.80 0.76
N TRP A 207 0.39 18.76 0.77
CA TRP A 207 -0.08 17.40 0.48
C TRP A 207 -0.72 16.71 1.70
N GLN A 208 -0.75 17.38 2.86
CA GLN A 208 -1.58 16.96 3.99
C GLN A 208 -3.06 17.22 3.71
N ASP A 209 -3.37 18.21 2.86
CA ASP A 209 -4.73 18.55 2.46
C ASP A 209 -5.12 17.76 1.21
N GLN A 210 -5.99 16.76 1.41
CA GLN A 210 -6.56 15.96 0.33
C GLN A 210 -7.37 16.81 -0.66
N SER A 211 -8.04 17.88 -0.19
CA SER A 211 -8.83 18.77 -1.05
C SER A 211 -7.94 19.59 -1.98
N TYR A 212 -6.78 20.04 -1.48
CA TYR A 212 -5.75 20.65 -2.32
C TYR A 212 -5.29 19.69 -3.42
N LEU A 213 -4.95 18.44 -3.08
CA LEU A 213 -4.50 17.45 -4.05
C LEU A 213 -5.58 17.15 -5.11
N ILE A 214 -6.83 16.93 -4.69
CA ILE A 214 -7.95 16.68 -5.62
C ILE A 214 -8.13 17.87 -6.58
N LYS A 215 -8.10 19.11 -6.05
CA LYS A 215 -8.23 20.32 -6.87
C LYS A 215 -7.05 20.50 -7.83
N LYS A 216 -5.83 20.32 -7.35
CA LYS A 216 -4.58 20.49 -8.13
C LYS A 216 -4.45 19.45 -9.23
N THR A 217 -5.00 18.26 -9.02
CA THR A 217 -4.98 17.16 -10.02
C THR A 217 -6.16 17.24 -11.00
N GLY A 218 -7.18 18.06 -10.74
CA GLY A 218 -8.17 18.46 -11.74
C GLY A 218 -8.99 17.31 -12.33
N GLY A 219 -9.21 16.23 -11.57
CA GLY A 219 -9.94 15.04 -12.03
C GLY A 219 -9.15 14.15 -12.99
N ARG A 220 -7.83 14.35 -13.12
CA ARG A 220 -6.93 13.47 -13.87
C ARG A 220 -6.95 12.04 -13.31
N ASP A 221 -6.71 11.09 -14.19
CA ASP A 221 -6.59 9.69 -13.85
C ASP A 221 -5.18 9.34 -13.36
N PHE A 222 -5.14 8.43 -12.39
CA PHE A 222 -3.93 7.91 -11.79
C PHE A 222 -3.93 6.39 -11.85
N ARG A 223 -2.76 5.86 -12.20
CA ARG A 223 -2.50 4.43 -12.21
C ARG A 223 -2.34 3.90 -10.79
N ALA A 224 -3.11 2.86 -10.45
CA ALA A 224 -2.91 2.06 -9.24
C ALA A 224 -2.78 0.56 -9.55
N THR A 225 -1.88 -0.14 -8.87
CA THR A 225 -1.62 -1.57 -9.09
C THR A 225 -1.08 -2.23 -7.83
N SER A 226 -1.13 -3.56 -7.75
CA SER A 226 -0.40 -4.33 -6.73
C SER A 226 0.15 -5.60 -7.39
N GLY A 227 1.17 -6.21 -6.78
CA GLY A 227 1.74 -7.46 -7.30
C GLY A 227 0.75 -8.63 -7.33
N ALA A 228 -0.38 -8.52 -6.62
CA ALA A 228 -1.45 -9.52 -6.59
C ALA A 228 -2.64 -9.18 -7.51
N ALA A 229 -2.64 -7.99 -8.15
CA ALA A 229 -3.69 -7.60 -9.07
C ALA A 229 -3.34 -8.06 -10.49
N PRO A 230 -4.29 -8.64 -11.25
CA PRO A 230 -4.02 -9.11 -12.61
C PRO A 230 -3.77 -7.96 -13.57
N LEU A 231 -4.34 -6.79 -13.26
CA LEU A 231 -4.33 -5.60 -14.10
C LEU A 231 -4.21 -4.36 -13.23
N PRO A 232 -3.68 -3.27 -13.80
CA PRO A 232 -3.77 -1.97 -13.16
C PRO A 232 -5.17 -1.37 -13.24
N ALA A 233 -5.51 -0.54 -12.25
CA ALA A 233 -6.64 0.34 -12.28
C ALA A 233 -6.23 1.75 -12.74
N GLN A 234 -7.18 2.48 -13.32
CA GLN A 234 -7.12 3.93 -13.48
C GLN A 234 -8.16 4.54 -12.55
N PHE A 235 -7.77 5.49 -11.71
CA PHE A 235 -8.63 6.15 -10.73
C PHE A 235 -8.59 7.66 -10.90
N THR A 236 -9.71 8.35 -10.70
CA THR A 236 -9.63 9.75 -10.27
C THR A 236 -9.03 9.79 -8.86
N LEU A 237 -8.29 10.85 -8.50
CA LEU A 237 -7.68 10.92 -7.16
C LEU A 237 -8.74 10.84 -6.04
N SER A 238 -9.90 11.47 -6.22
CA SER A 238 -11.00 11.41 -5.24
C SER A 238 -11.45 9.97 -4.99
N SER A 239 -11.73 9.23 -6.06
CA SER A 239 -12.14 7.83 -5.98
C SER A 239 -11.06 6.93 -5.36
N TYR A 240 -9.78 7.21 -5.63
CA TYR A 240 -8.69 6.47 -5.01
C TYR A 240 -8.58 6.76 -3.49
N LEU A 241 -8.87 7.98 -3.06
CA LEU A 241 -8.92 8.31 -1.62
C LEU A 241 -10.09 7.61 -0.93
N ASP A 242 -11.26 7.53 -1.58
CA ASP A 242 -12.38 6.73 -1.08
C ASP A 242 -12.00 5.26 -0.96
N TYR A 243 -11.32 4.70 -1.97
CA TYR A 243 -10.72 3.36 -1.92
C TYR A 243 -9.79 3.19 -0.72
N CYS A 244 -8.88 4.15 -0.48
CA CYS A 244 -7.92 4.07 0.62
C CYS A 244 -8.56 4.04 2.02
N THR A 245 -9.79 4.55 2.16
CA THR A 245 -10.50 4.60 3.44
C THR A 245 -11.47 3.43 3.67
N SER A 246 -11.65 2.56 2.66
CA SER A 246 -12.52 1.39 2.78
C SER A 246 -12.00 0.36 3.79
N THR A 247 -12.92 -0.27 4.52
CA THR A 247 -12.64 -1.29 5.52
C THR A 247 -12.60 -2.72 4.94
N GLY A 248 -13.01 -2.90 3.68
CA GLY A 248 -13.19 -4.21 3.04
C GLY A 248 -12.18 -4.51 1.93
N LEU A 249 -10.99 -3.93 1.98
CA LEU A 249 -9.96 -4.14 0.96
C LEU A 249 -9.40 -5.57 0.98
N GLU A 250 -8.87 -5.96 -0.18
CA GLU A 250 -8.04 -7.13 -0.42
C GLU A 250 -6.78 -7.16 0.47
N GLU A 251 -6.17 -8.33 0.59
CA GLU A 251 -4.94 -8.54 1.39
C GLU A 251 -3.81 -7.60 0.97
N ALA A 252 -3.63 -7.43 -0.34
CA ALA A 252 -2.62 -6.56 -0.96
C ALA A 252 -3.31 -5.42 -1.73
N PRO A 253 -3.70 -4.32 -1.03
CA PRO A 253 -4.38 -3.20 -1.64
C PRO A 253 -3.62 -2.63 -2.84
N LEU A 254 -4.36 -2.18 -3.85
CA LEU A 254 -3.85 -1.40 -4.95
C LEU A 254 -3.08 -0.19 -4.45
N TYR A 255 -1.89 -0.01 -5.01
CA TYR A 255 -0.96 1.05 -4.71
C TYR A 255 -0.90 2.03 -5.88
N LEU A 256 -1.30 3.29 -5.67
CA LEU A 256 -1.17 4.34 -6.68
C LEU A 256 0.32 4.56 -6.91
N PHE A 257 0.74 4.30 -8.14
CA PHE A 257 2.12 4.34 -8.58
C PHE A 257 2.15 4.97 -9.96
N ASP A 258 2.01 6.29 -9.99
CA ASP A 258 1.77 7.04 -11.23
C ASP A 258 2.99 7.84 -11.66
N ARG A 259 3.50 7.48 -12.84
CA ARG A 259 4.67 8.10 -13.47
C ARG A 259 4.41 9.46 -14.11
N THR A 260 3.15 9.78 -14.38
CA THR A 260 2.73 11.00 -15.09
C THR A 260 2.25 12.10 -14.15
N ALA A 261 2.08 11.77 -12.87
CA ALA A 261 1.57 12.66 -11.83
C ALA A 261 2.47 13.89 -11.54
N LEU A 262 3.78 13.77 -11.77
CA LEU A 262 4.77 14.78 -11.38
C LEU A 262 5.36 15.53 -12.59
N THR A 263 4.50 15.97 -13.52
CA THR A 263 4.91 16.83 -14.63
C THR A 263 4.95 18.32 -14.22
N THR A 264 5.74 19.13 -14.96
CA THR A 264 5.79 20.60 -14.77
C THR A 264 4.38 21.21 -14.87
N GLY A 265 4.06 22.17 -14.02
CA GLY A 265 2.72 22.76 -13.94
C GLY A 265 1.72 21.97 -13.07
N SER A 266 2.13 20.83 -12.53
CA SER A 266 1.32 19.95 -11.67
C SER A 266 1.86 19.91 -10.24
N LEU A 267 1.84 18.75 -9.59
CA LEU A 267 2.35 18.52 -8.24
C LEU A 267 3.87 18.66 -8.13
N LYS A 268 4.61 18.60 -9.25
CA LYS A 268 6.07 18.80 -9.28
C LYS A 268 6.48 20.15 -8.68
N ASP A 269 5.70 21.18 -8.93
CA ASP A 269 5.99 22.55 -8.51
C ASP A 269 5.94 22.71 -6.98
N ASP A 270 5.30 21.76 -6.27
CA ASP A 270 5.19 21.79 -4.81
C ASP A 270 6.43 21.25 -4.09
N TYR A 271 7.35 20.56 -4.77
CA TYR A 271 8.52 19.98 -4.13
C TYR A 271 9.83 20.24 -4.87
N PHE A 272 9.81 20.35 -6.19
CA PHE A 272 11.04 20.36 -6.98
C PHE A 272 11.95 21.58 -6.70
N PRO A 273 11.43 22.82 -6.57
CA PRO A 273 12.27 23.96 -6.19
C PRO A 273 12.91 23.79 -4.80
N ASP A 274 12.18 23.22 -3.85
CA ASP A 274 12.70 22.97 -2.51
C ASP A 274 13.71 21.83 -2.49
N LEU A 275 13.50 20.77 -3.27
CA LEU A 275 14.46 19.68 -3.48
C LEU A 275 15.81 20.24 -3.95
N GLN A 276 15.80 21.07 -5.01
CA GLN A 276 17.01 21.71 -5.55
C GLN A 276 17.75 22.54 -4.48
N ARG A 277 17.01 23.22 -3.61
CA ARG A 277 17.57 24.07 -2.56
C ARG A 277 18.10 23.30 -1.35
N THR A 278 17.45 22.21 -0.97
CA THR A 278 17.68 21.53 0.32
C THR A 278 18.47 20.24 0.21
N CYS A 279 18.66 19.71 -1.00
CA CYS A 279 19.31 18.44 -1.24
C CYS A 279 20.50 18.63 -2.20
N PRO A 280 21.60 19.27 -1.79
CA PRO A 280 22.74 19.59 -2.67
C PRO A 280 23.49 18.34 -3.21
N TRP A 281 23.28 17.17 -2.61
CA TRP A 281 23.73 15.88 -3.14
C TRP A 281 22.92 15.38 -4.33
N PHE A 282 21.76 15.98 -4.57
CA PHE A 282 20.92 15.79 -5.73
C PHE A 282 20.75 17.15 -6.39
N ASP A 283 21.66 17.49 -7.30
CA ASP A 283 21.68 18.79 -7.96
C ASP A 283 21.26 18.67 -9.44
N PRO A 284 19.97 18.91 -9.76
CA PRO A 284 19.49 18.94 -11.13
C PRO A 284 20.08 20.09 -11.97
N ALA A 285 20.68 21.12 -11.36
CA ALA A 285 21.38 22.15 -12.14
C ALA A 285 22.74 21.64 -12.64
N LYS A 286 23.40 20.75 -11.88
CA LYS A 286 24.54 19.93 -12.34
C LYS A 286 24.15 18.77 -13.25
N SER A 287 22.86 18.58 -13.51
CA SER A 287 22.40 17.82 -14.68
C SER A 287 22.94 18.44 -15.97
N ALA A 288 23.10 19.78 -16.03
CA ALA A 288 23.70 20.46 -17.18
C ALA A 288 25.21 20.19 -17.32
N THR A 289 25.89 19.75 -16.24
CA THR A 289 27.29 19.29 -16.28
C THR A 289 27.41 17.77 -16.47
N ASN A 290 26.32 17.08 -16.81
CA ASN A 290 26.24 15.63 -17.02
C ASN A 290 26.67 14.79 -15.80
N GLU A 291 26.47 15.28 -14.57
CA GLU A 291 26.81 14.51 -13.37
C GLU A 291 25.61 13.76 -12.78
N HIS A 292 24.39 14.24 -13.02
CA HIS A 292 23.15 13.65 -12.52
C HIS A 292 22.11 13.56 -13.64
N ASP A 293 21.14 12.65 -13.48
CA ASP A 293 20.07 12.36 -14.45
C ASP A 293 20.57 12.14 -15.90
N LEU A 294 21.58 11.27 -16.09
CA LEU A 294 22.17 10.98 -17.40
C LEU A 294 21.13 10.52 -18.46
N PHE A 295 20.01 9.95 -18.03
CA PHE A 295 18.93 9.56 -18.93
C PHE A 295 18.27 10.73 -19.65
N GLN A 296 18.44 11.97 -19.18
CA GLN A 296 17.99 13.17 -19.90
C GLN A 296 18.52 13.22 -21.35
N HIS A 297 19.72 12.68 -21.61
CA HIS A 297 20.34 12.71 -22.95
C HIS A 297 19.66 11.80 -23.96
N LEU A 298 18.85 10.84 -23.51
CA LEU A 298 18.01 10.05 -24.42
C LEU A 298 16.89 10.91 -25.03
N GLY A 299 16.54 12.02 -24.38
CA GLY A 299 15.44 12.89 -24.77
C GLY A 299 14.07 12.36 -24.33
N GLU A 300 13.10 13.26 -24.34
CA GLU A 300 11.71 12.93 -24.04
C GLU A 300 11.17 11.86 -25.01
N GLY A 301 10.44 10.88 -24.48
CA GLY A 301 9.89 9.75 -25.24
C GLY A 301 10.82 8.54 -25.40
N ARG A 302 12.14 8.70 -25.24
CA ARG A 302 13.10 7.57 -25.21
C ARG A 302 13.66 7.29 -23.83
N ARG A 303 13.74 8.30 -22.96
CA ARG A 303 14.16 8.09 -21.57
C ARG A 303 13.15 7.19 -20.84
N PRO A 304 13.60 6.28 -19.98
CA PRO A 304 12.72 5.59 -19.05
C PRO A 304 12.00 6.58 -18.12
N ASP A 305 10.85 6.15 -17.63
CA ASP A 305 10.15 6.85 -16.55
C ASP A 305 11.04 6.93 -15.30
N HIS A 306 11.00 8.06 -14.59
CA HIS A 306 11.99 8.38 -13.56
C HIS A 306 11.44 9.14 -12.35
N THR A 307 10.15 9.49 -12.36
CA THR A 307 9.48 10.14 -11.22
C THR A 307 8.11 9.52 -11.03
N TRP A 308 7.76 9.22 -9.79
CA TRP A 308 6.47 8.61 -9.45
C TRP A 308 5.82 9.32 -8.27
N LEU A 309 4.53 9.63 -8.40
CA LEU A 309 3.69 9.87 -7.24
C LEU A 309 3.26 8.51 -6.69
N ILE A 310 3.49 8.32 -5.40
CA ILE A 310 3.19 7.06 -4.72
C ILE A 310 2.23 7.34 -3.56
N VAL A 311 1.04 6.77 -3.61
CA VAL A 311 0.00 6.91 -2.58
C VAL A 311 -0.61 5.54 -2.31
N GLY A 312 -0.90 5.23 -1.05
CA GLY A 312 -1.67 4.02 -0.75
C GLY A 312 -2.11 3.88 0.69
N PRO A 313 -3.09 3.00 0.92
CA PRO A 313 -3.57 2.71 2.26
C PRO A 313 -2.56 1.87 3.05
N LYS A 314 -2.82 1.69 4.34
CA LYS A 314 -2.08 0.74 5.17
C LYS A 314 -2.06 -0.64 4.49
N ARG A 315 -0.90 -1.32 4.57
CA ARG A 315 -0.62 -2.65 3.97
C ARG A 315 -0.39 -2.67 2.45
N SER A 316 -0.57 -1.55 1.75
CA SER A 316 -0.06 -1.43 0.38
C SER A 316 1.47 -1.32 0.37
N GLY A 317 2.10 -1.72 -0.73
CA GLY A 317 3.54 -1.64 -0.89
C GLY A 317 4.03 -2.32 -2.16
N SER A 318 5.36 -2.33 -2.31
CA SER A 318 6.05 -3.02 -3.41
C SER A 318 6.76 -4.25 -2.85
N SER A 319 6.83 -5.33 -3.64
CA SER A 319 7.66 -6.49 -3.32
C SER A 319 9.14 -6.12 -3.35
N PHE A 320 9.98 -6.98 -2.77
CA PHE A 320 11.43 -6.82 -2.87
C PHE A 320 11.89 -6.85 -4.34
N HIS A 321 12.71 -5.89 -4.75
CA HIS A 321 13.21 -5.76 -6.11
C HIS A 321 14.50 -4.93 -6.15
N PHE A 322 15.20 -5.02 -7.27
CA PHE A 322 16.21 -4.04 -7.67
C PHE A 322 15.58 -3.06 -8.65
N ASP A 323 15.97 -1.78 -8.56
CA ASP A 323 15.53 -0.79 -9.54
C ASP A 323 16.06 -1.14 -10.94
N PRO A 324 15.23 -0.98 -11.99
CA PRO A 324 15.61 -1.32 -13.35
C PRO A 324 16.78 -0.45 -13.84
N ASN A 325 17.55 -0.96 -14.81
CA ASN A 325 18.73 -0.29 -15.36
C ASN A 325 19.82 0.07 -14.34
N ALA A 326 19.81 -0.60 -13.17
CA ALA A 326 20.78 -0.37 -12.08
C ALA A 326 20.84 1.10 -11.63
N THR A 327 19.72 1.81 -11.67
CA THR A 327 19.65 3.20 -11.19
C THR A 327 19.65 3.27 -9.67
N HIS A 328 20.22 4.33 -9.12
CA HIS A 328 19.95 4.74 -7.75
C HIS A 328 18.60 5.47 -7.66
N ALA A 329 17.96 5.41 -6.51
CA ALA A 329 16.70 6.10 -6.23
C ALA A 329 16.75 6.85 -4.90
N TRP A 330 15.91 7.89 -4.79
CA TRP A 330 15.59 8.55 -3.52
C TRP A 330 14.08 8.53 -3.31
N ASN A 331 13.66 8.45 -2.04
CA ASN A 331 12.24 8.45 -1.67
C ASN A 331 11.97 9.49 -0.59
N ALA A 332 11.11 10.46 -0.89
CA ALA A 332 10.64 11.44 0.10
C ALA A 332 9.27 11.02 0.64
N ALA A 333 9.23 10.57 1.90
CA ALA A 333 7.99 10.27 2.60
C ALA A 333 7.32 11.56 3.12
N ILE A 334 6.26 12.01 2.44
CA ILE A 334 5.56 13.27 2.75
C ILE A 334 4.49 13.09 3.84
N VAL A 335 3.63 12.07 3.66
CA VAL A 335 2.55 11.73 4.60
C VAL A 335 2.65 10.25 4.98
N GLY A 336 2.46 9.95 6.26
CA GLY A 336 2.47 8.57 6.77
C GLY A 336 3.87 8.02 7.03
N ARG A 337 4.00 6.69 7.00
CA ARG A 337 5.23 5.95 7.32
C ARG A 337 5.36 4.73 6.41
N LYS A 338 6.58 4.42 6.00
CA LYS A 338 6.97 3.21 5.24
C LYS A 338 7.88 2.36 6.12
N ARG A 339 7.80 1.03 5.96
CA ARG A 339 8.69 0.07 6.59
C ARG A 339 9.44 -0.69 5.51
#